data_AF-A0A9Q9UWS4-F1
#
_entry.id   AF-A0A9Q9UWS4-F1
#
_cell.length_a   1.000
_cell.length_b   1.000
_cell.length_c   1.000
_cell.angle_alpha   90.00
_cell.angle_beta   90.00
_cell.angle_gamma   90.00
#
_symmetry.space_group_name_H-M   'P 1'
#
loop_
_entity.id
_entity.type
_entity.pdbx_description
1 polymer ?
#
loop_
_entity_poly.entity_id
_entity_poly.type
_entity_poly.pdbx_seq_one_letter_code
_entity_poly.pdbx_strand_id
1 'polypeptide(L)' 'MKPIASSIRVQDLDHCGIVAGIIDQIGIVEQINQELGTHPQEKLSAGVAVKAMIINGLGL' A
#
# COMPACT_ATOMS: atom_id res chain seq x y z
N MET A 1 31.84 9.51 -25.27
CA MET A 1 31.29 8.57 -24.25
C MET A 1 29.82 8.35 -24.58
N LYS A 2 29.38 7.11 -24.81
CA LYS A 2 27.96 6.79 -24.99
C LYS A 2 27.26 6.84 -23.62
N PRO A 3 26.04 7.39 -23.49
CA PRO A 3 25.33 7.38 -22.22
C PRO A 3 25.04 5.92 -21.87
N ILE A 4 25.41 5.53 -20.64
CA ILE A 4 25.05 4.24 -20.08
C ILE A 4 23.53 4.29 -19.97
N ALA A 5 22.83 3.48 -20.78
CA ALA A 5 21.39 3.32 -20.66
C ALA A 5 21.10 3.01 -19.18
N SER A 6 20.32 3.88 -18.53
CA SER A 6 19.87 3.66 -17.15
C SER A 6 19.36 2.22 -17.04
N SER A 7 19.89 1.46 -16.09
CA SER A 7 19.53 0.06 -15.91
C SER A 7 18.01 -0.06 -15.70
N ILE A 8 17.31 -0.65 -16.67
CA ILE A 8 15.88 -0.91 -16.56
C ILE A 8 15.71 -2.01 -15.51
N ARG A 9 14.95 -1.73 -14.44
CA ARG A 9 14.53 -2.72 -13.45
C ARG A 9 13.09 -3.14 -13.73
N VAL A 10 12.88 -4.44 -13.82
CA VAL A 10 11.56 -5.07 -13.89
C VAL A 10 11.31 -5.75 -12.55
N GLN A 11 10.12 -5.55 -11.99
CA GLN A 11 9.69 -6.18 -10.75
C GLN A 11 8.28 -6.74 -10.97
N ASP A 12 8.05 -7.96 -10.49
CA ASP A 12 6.70 -8.51 -10.38
C ASP A 12 6.03 -7.95 -9.12
N LEU A 13 4.80 -7.50 -9.27
CA LEU A 13 3.99 -6.95 -8.18
C LEU A 13 3.02 -7.98 -7.60
N ASP A 14 2.78 -9.09 -8.31
CA ASP A 14 1.72 -10.06 -8.01
C ASP A 14 0.32 -9.40 -7.84
N HIS A 15 -0.70 -10.19 -7.52
CA HIS A 15 -2.05 -9.65 -7.31
C HIS A 15 -2.13 -8.77 -6.06
N CYS A 16 -1.44 -9.16 -4.98
CA CYS A 16 -1.43 -8.41 -3.72
C CYS A 16 -0.80 -7.02 -3.87
N GLY A 17 0.27 -6.87 -4.65
CA GLY A 17 0.89 -5.57 -4.90
C GLY A 17 0.01 -4.66 -5.76
N ILE A 18 -0.70 -5.21 -6.74
CA ILE A 18 -1.69 -4.46 -7.52
C ILE A 18 -2.83 -3.97 -6.63
N VAL A 19 -3.42 -4.85 -5.81
CA VAL A 19 -4.50 -4.47 -4.88
C VAL A 19 -4.01 -3.42 -3.87
N ALA A 20 -2.81 -3.59 -3.31
CA ALA A 20 -2.22 -2.62 -2.40
C ALA A 20 -2.06 -1.24 -3.06
N GLY A 21 -1.62 -1.21 -4.32
CA GLY A 21 -1.49 0.02 -5.10
C GLY A 21 -2.84 0.68 -5.39
N ILE A 22 -3.88 -0.10 -5.70
CA ILE A 22 -5.24 0.41 -5.90
C ILE A 22 -5.79 1.02 -4.60
N ILE A 23 -5.63 0.34 -3.46
CA ILE A 23 -6.06 0.84 -2.13
C ILE A 23 -5.45 2.22 -1.84
N ASP A 24 -4.16 2.41 -2.15
CA ASP A 24 -3.48 3.69 -1.98
C ASP A 24 -3.98 4.74 -2.98
N GLN A 25 -4.20 4.36 -4.25
CA GLN A 25 -4.68 5.27 -5.29
C GLN A 25 -6.07 5.84 -5.01
N ILE A 26 -6.97 5.03 -4.42
CA ILE A 26 -8.34 5.46 -4.10
C ILE A 26 -8.45 6.16 -2.73
N GLY A 27 -7.36 6.23 -1.96
CA GLY A 27 -7.31 7.00 -0.71
C GLY A 27 -7.99 6.35 0.48
N ILE A 28 -8.18 5.01 0.49
CA ILE A 28 -8.87 4.31 1.58
C ILE A 28 -8.13 4.49 2.92
N VAL A 29 -6.79 4.45 2.89
CA VAL A 29 -5.97 4.55 4.11
C VAL A 29 -6.17 5.92 4.75
N GLU A 30 -6.14 6.98 3.94
CA GLU A 30 -6.31 8.37 4.37
C GLU A 30 -7.71 8.60 4.90
N GLN A 31 -8.75 8.13 4.19
CA GLN A 31 -10.14 8.26 4.62
C GLN A 31 -10.36 7.61 5.98
N ILE A 32 -9.88 6.39 6.19
CA ILE A 32 -10.04 5.69 7.47
C ILE A 32 -9.33 6.45 8.60
N ASN A 33 -8.11 6.94 8.37
CA ASN A 33 -7.37 7.70 9.38
C ASN A 33 -8.03 9.06 9.69
N GLN A 34 -8.68 9.69 8.70
CA GLN A 34 -9.42 10.93 8.91
C GLN A 34 -10.67 10.72 9.76
N GLU A 35 -11.43 9.65 9.50
CA GLU A 35 -12.67 9.35 10.22
C GLU A 35 -12.42 8.85 11.65
N LEU A 36 -11.37 8.05 11.85
CA LEU A 36 -11.05 7.47 13.17
C LEU A 36 -10.10 8.34 14.01
N GLY A 37 -9.35 9.24 13.37
CA GLY A 37 -8.24 9.95 14.01
C GLY A 37 -7.06 9.02 14.31
N THR A 38 -6.20 9.45 15.23
CA THR A 38 -5.04 8.67 15.69
C THR A 38 -4.97 8.65 17.21
N HIS A 39 -4.52 7.52 17.76
CA HIS A 39 -4.28 7.35 19.19
C HIS A 39 -2.78 7.23 19.48
N PRO A 40 -2.24 7.85 20.57
CA PRO A 40 -0.81 7.80 20.89
C PRO A 40 -0.21 6.40 21.10
N GLN A 41 -1.06 5.40 21.35
CA GLN A 41 -0.64 4.00 21.53
C GLN A 41 -0.71 3.18 20.24
N GLU A 42 -1.16 3.76 19.13
CA GLU A 42 -1.14 3.09 17.82
C GLU A 42 0.28 2.75 17.40
N LYS A 43 0.52 1.48 17.11
CA LYS A 43 1.76 1.01 16.46
C LYS A 43 1.63 1.01 14.94
N LEU A 44 0.39 1.00 14.45
CA LEU A 44 0.00 0.97 13.05
C LEU A 44 -1.30 1.77 12.94
N SER A 45 -1.42 2.65 11.95
CA SER A 45 -2.65 3.42 11.77
C SER A 45 -3.80 2.50 11.37
N ALA A 46 -5.02 2.87 11.74
CA ALA A 46 -6.20 2.07 11.44
C ALA A 46 -6.37 1.83 9.93
N GLY A 47 -6.09 2.82 9.08
CA GLY A 47 -6.15 2.67 7.63
C GLY A 47 -5.16 1.64 7.09
N VAL A 48 -3.93 1.62 7.62
CA VAL A 48 -2.93 0.61 7.21
C VAL A 48 -3.31 -0.78 7.75
N ALA A 49 -3.88 -0.86 8.95
CA ALA A 49 -4.39 -2.12 9.49
C ALA A 49 -5.50 -2.70 8.60
N VAL A 50 -6.44 -1.87 8.13
CA VAL A 50 -7.50 -2.28 7.21
C VAL A 50 -6.95 -2.68 5.84
N LYS A 51 -6.00 -1.92 5.28
CA LYS A 51 -5.29 -2.32 4.04
C LYS A 51 -4.69 -3.72 4.17
N ALA A 52 -4.03 -4.02 5.28
CA ALA A 52 -3.46 -5.34 5.54
C ALA A 52 -4.55 -6.42 5.68
N MET A 53 -5.67 -6.12 6.35
CA MET A 53 -6.81 -7.05 6.45
C MET A 53 -7.40 -7.39 5.08
N ILE A 54 -7.56 -6.39 4.20
CA ILE A 54 -8.06 -6.60 2.82
C ILE A 54 -7.11 -7.53 2.06
N ILE A 55 -5.81 -7.22 2.06
CA ILE A 55 -4.79 -8.02 1.36
C ILE A 55 -4.79 -9.45 1.91
N ASN A 56 -4.79 -9.63 3.23
CA ASN A 56 -4.82 -10.95 3.86
C ASN A 56 -6.10 -11.74 3.54
N GLY A 57 -7.24 -11.05 3.33
CA GLY A 57 -8.51 -11.67 2.99
C GLY A 57 -8.63 -12.17 1.54
N LEU A 58 -7.75 -11.73 0.64
CA LEU A 58 -7.77 -12.13 -0.78
C LEU A 58 -6.98 -13.40 -1.09
N GLY A 59 -6.33 -13.99 -0.09
CA GLY A 59 -5.51 -15.19 -0.25
C GLY A 59 -4.09 -14.88 -0.77
N LEU A 60 -3.14 -15.68 -0.28
CA LEU A 60 -1.77 -15.75 -0.79
C LEU A 60 -1.68 -16.78 -1.90
#